data_AF-A0A518AVK9-F1
#
_entry.id   AF-A0A518AVK9-F1
#
_cell.length_a   1.000
_cell.length_b   1.000
_cell.length_c   1.000
_cell.angle_alpha   90.00
_cell.angle_beta   90.00
_cell.angle_gamma   90.00
#
_symmetry.space_group_name_H-M   'P 1'
#
loop_
_entity.id
_entity.type
_entity.pdbx_description
1 polymer ?
#
loop_
_entity_poly.entity_id
_entity_poly.type
_entity_poly.pdbx_seq_one_letter_code
_entity_poly.pdbx_strand_id
1 'polypeptide(L)'
;MPGKPVLRIALAVWLLAGIAQGQTPTPASDADDLAAIVEQQAIQIRQLQERLDRWESIYEPDLSTEPGCEAPLTIRRLPVLTEQSTAPSCQAIDDSASHRLLHFQTEYDDGLVIRPYDPAKHPFELKINGWIQFRHHGFSRDVSSWTSMAGNTHSIRNRNAFDIERGRLVFSGYAKDPRLTYFLQLDGDTDGGHAVDFFDYWWAWDFSDDFQIQFGKRKVTASRQWLLGARSTRLTERPMACDFFRPDRTLGIFANGKFGETGRYELMVGNGYSTSNLPDSATDNNLTFAATSYFDIGGKYGSQIVDFQPSDDPVARLGHSMVYSPITEGTNGLPLGEADFTRLTDGTQLTANGALAPGVTVSAYKIYLYSVDFAAKYRGWSFNSEVYLRWIEQLEANGALPTYNLYQHGYFVEGGHFVIPRTLEWNVRYSQINGRFGNSGEVAVGLNWFPRKSTDMKLSIDFTNVVSSALQNTSSDILVGDDGRLIRAQIQTEF
;
A
#
# COMPACT_ATOMS: atom_id res chain seq x y z
N MET A 1 -7.17 -13.20 41.57
CA MET A 1 -8.42 -12.88 40.85
C MET A 1 -9.04 -11.64 41.49
N PRO A 2 -9.02 -10.50 40.76
CA PRO A 2 -10.26 -9.78 40.49
C PRO A 2 -10.36 -9.28 39.04
N GLY A 3 -11.59 -9.01 38.59
CA GLY A 3 -12.01 -8.86 37.21
C GLY A 3 -11.67 -7.55 36.51
N LYS A 4 -11.63 -7.64 35.17
CA LYS A 4 -11.34 -6.59 34.18
C LYS A 4 -12.52 -5.61 34.03
N PRO A 5 -12.28 -4.30 33.89
CA PRO A 5 -13.29 -3.34 33.45
C PRO A 5 -13.07 -3.00 31.96
N VAL A 6 -13.86 -3.58 31.06
CA VAL A 6 -13.87 -3.16 29.64
C VAL A 6 -15.32 -3.16 29.16
N LEU A 7 -16.09 -2.11 29.47
CA LEU A 7 -17.26 -1.70 28.68
C LEU A 7 -17.89 -0.37 29.13
N ARG A 8 -17.16 0.76 29.20
CA ARG A 8 -17.80 2.07 29.47
C ARG A 8 -17.27 3.30 28.74
N ILE A 9 -16.44 3.16 27.70
CA ILE A 9 -15.91 4.35 26.97
C ILE A 9 -16.48 4.50 25.55
N ALA A 10 -17.19 3.51 25.01
CA ALA A 10 -17.74 3.58 23.65
C ALA A 10 -19.07 4.35 23.50
N LEU A 11 -19.70 4.81 24.60
CA LEU A 11 -21.01 5.49 24.54
C LEU A 11 -20.96 7.01 24.74
N ALA A 12 -19.77 7.60 24.92
CA ALA A 12 -19.62 9.02 25.29
C ALA A 12 -19.33 9.97 24.10
N VAL A 13 -19.15 9.45 22.87
CA VAL A 13 -18.82 10.29 21.69
C VAL A 13 -20.02 10.51 20.76
N TRP A 14 -21.13 9.79 20.94
CA TRP A 14 -22.34 9.94 20.11
C TRP A 14 -23.45 10.81 20.73
N LEU A 15 -23.29 11.29 21.97
CA LEU A 15 -24.34 12.01 22.70
C LEU A 15 -24.09 13.53 22.90
N LEU A 16 -23.11 14.11 22.21
CA LEU A 16 -22.85 15.56 22.22
C LEU A 16 -23.34 16.32 20.97
N ALA A 17 -24.13 15.66 20.11
CA ALA A 17 -24.76 16.30 18.94
C ALA A 17 -26.29 16.47 19.05
N GLY A 18 -26.88 16.24 20.23
CA GLY A 18 -28.33 16.28 20.40
C GLY A 18 -28.78 16.91 21.71
N ILE A 19 -28.62 18.23 21.86
CA ILE A 19 -29.38 19.01 22.85
C ILE A 19 -30.22 20.02 22.09
N ALA A 20 -31.43 19.60 21.72
CA ALA A 20 -32.58 20.48 21.52
C ALA A 20 -33.85 19.63 21.49
N GLN A 21 -34.49 19.50 22.65
CA GLN A 21 -35.94 19.50 22.89
C GLN A 21 -36.25 18.68 24.14
N GLY A 22 -36.75 19.38 25.15
CA GLY A 22 -37.11 18.79 26.43
C GLY A 22 -38.43 18.03 26.35
N GLN A 23 -38.50 16.92 27.05
CA GLN A 23 -39.71 16.38 27.67
C GLN A 23 -39.27 15.41 28.78
N THR A 24 -39.72 15.69 30.01
CA THR A 24 -39.56 14.82 31.18
C THR A 24 -40.52 13.62 31.08
N PRO A 25 -40.11 12.37 31.35
CA PRO A 25 -41.04 11.26 31.42
C PRO A 25 -41.56 11.04 32.85
N THR A 26 -42.88 10.85 32.95
CA THR A 26 -43.62 10.31 34.09
C THR A 26 -43.38 8.80 34.27
N PRO A 27 -43.38 8.26 35.51
CA PRO A 27 -43.06 6.86 35.77
C PRO A 27 -44.32 6.01 35.95
N ALA A 28 -44.57 5.03 35.07
CA ALA A 28 -45.35 3.81 35.32
C ALA A 28 -45.59 3.02 34.00
N SER A 29 -44.59 2.28 33.54
CA SER A 29 -44.77 1.17 32.58
C SER A 29 -43.52 0.27 32.46
N ASP A 30 -42.35 0.73 32.92
CA ASP A 30 -41.07 0.07 32.60
C ASP A 30 -40.79 -1.28 33.28
N ALA A 31 -41.48 -1.64 34.37
CA ALA A 31 -41.10 -2.83 35.15
C ALA A 31 -41.53 -4.15 34.47
N ASP A 32 -42.75 -4.19 33.92
CA ASP A 32 -43.28 -5.38 33.24
C ASP A 32 -42.65 -5.56 31.85
N ASP A 33 -42.36 -4.46 31.15
CA ASP A 33 -41.64 -4.50 29.87
C ASP A 33 -40.16 -4.90 30.06
N LEU A 34 -39.48 -4.47 31.13
CA LEU A 34 -38.14 -4.97 31.46
C LEU A 34 -38.16 -6.46 31.79
N ALA A 35 -39.16 -6.93 32.55
CA ALA A 35 -39.27 -8.34 32.91
C ALA A 35 -39.44 -9.22 31.65
N ALA A 36 -40.29 -8.79 30.71
CA ALA A 36 -40.47 -9.48 29.44
C ALA A 36 -39.19 -9.49 28.58
N ILE A 37 -38.42 -8.40 28.56
CA ILE A 37 -37.14 -8.32 27.85
C ILE A 37 -36.09 -9.23 28.49
N VAL A 38 -36.01 -9.27 29.82
CA VAL A 38 -35.08 -10.14 30.55
C VAL A 38 -35.42 -11.62 30.31
N GLU A 39 -36.70 -11.97 30.27
CA GLU A 39 -37.14 -13.33 29.98
C GLU A 39 -36.83 -13.74 28.53
N GLN A 40 -37.04 -12.85 27.56
CA GLN A 40 -36.61 -13.08 26.17
C GLN A 40 -35.10 -13.26 26.04
N GLN A 41 -34.31 -12.46 26.73
CA GLN A 41 -32.85 -12.58 26.72
C GLN A 41 -32.37 -13.90 27.36
N ALA A 42 -33.02 -14.33 28.45
CA ALA A 42 -32.70 -15.60 29.09
C ALA A 42 -32.97 -16.81 28.18
N ILE A 43 -34.07 -16.78 27.41
CA ILE A 43 -34.40 -17.81 26.42
C ILE A 43 -33.34 -17.81 25.30
N GLN A 44 -32.95 -16.62 24.80
CA GLN A 44 -31.96 -16.51 23.74
C GLN A 44 -30.57 -17.00 24.17
N ILE A 45 -30.15 -16.70 25.40
CA ILE A 45 -28.90 -17.21 25.97
C ILE A 45 -28.93 -18.74 26.08
N ARG A 46 -30.05 -19.32 26.53
CA ARG A 46 -30.19 -20.78 26.64
C ARG A 46 -30.11 -21.46 25.27
N GLN A 47 -30.73 -20.88 24.24
CA GLN A 47 -30.61 -21.38 22.86
C GLN A 47 -29.19 -21.25 22.29
N LEU A 48 -28.45 -20.20 22.66
CA LEU A 48 -27.04 -20.04 22.25
C LEU A 48 -26.14 -21.05 22.96
N GLN A 49 -26.38 -21.34 24.24
CA GLN A 49 -25.67 -22.38 24.99
C GLN A 49 -25.94 -23.77 24.40
N GLU A 50 -27.20 -24.12 24.12
CA GLU A 50 -27.52 -25.39 23.44
C GLU A 50 -26.92 -25.50 22.03
N ARG A 51 -26.69 -24.39 21.34
CA ARG A 51 -25.97 -24.38 20.06
C ARG A 51 -24.46 -24.54 20.24
N LEU A 52 -23.89 -23.96 21.30
CA LEU A 52 -22.47 -24.09 21.66
C LEU A 52 -22.15 -25.53 22.10
N ASP A 53 -22.95 -26.12 23.00
CA ASP A 53 -22.78 -27.50 23.45
C ASP A 53 -22.89 -28.50 22.28
N ARG A 54 -23.80 -28.21 21.32
CA ARG A 54 -23.95 -29.00 20.09
C ARG A 54 -22.77 -28.81 19.13
N TRP A 55 -22.11 -27.66 19.14
CA TRP A 55 -20.90 -27.41 18.37
C TRP A 55 -19.65 -28.02 19.04
N GLU A 56 -19.55 -27.97 20.36
CA GLU A 56 -18.45 -28.57 21.14
C GLU A 56 -18.48 -30.10 21.06
N SER A 57 -19.66 -30.73 21.08
CA SER A 57 -19.80 -32.18 20.87
C SER A 57 -19.46 -32.68 19.45
N ILE A 58 -19.33 -31.78 18.47
CA ILE A 58 -18.85 -32.11 17.11
C ILE A 58 -17.30 -32.09 17.06
N TYR A 59 -16.62 -31.51 18.06
CA TYR A 59 -15.19 -31.21 18.03
C TYR A 59 -14.40 -31.62 19.29
N GLU A 60 -14.88 -32.55 20.10
CA GLU A 60 -14.01 -33.25 21.06
C GLU A 60 -13.30 -34.41 20.35
N PRO A 61 -11.97 -34.36 20.14
CA PRO A 61 -11.24 -35.54 19.74
C PRO A 61 -11.23 -36.51 20.93
N ASP A 62 -11.86 -37.65 20.77
CA ASP A 62 -11.72 -38.78 21.67
C ASP A 62 -10.23 -39.17 21.73
N LEU A 63 -9.57 -38.76 22.81
CA LEU A 63 -8.21 -39.15 23.18
C LEU A 63 -8.25 -40.25 24.24
N SER A 64 -9.17 -41.22 24.10
CA SER A 64 -9.04 -42.49 24.80
C SER A 64 -7.85 -43.26 24.21
N THR A 65 -6.76 -43.30 24.96
CA THR A 65 -5.69 -44.26 24.73
C THR A 65 -6.22 -45.66 25.02
N GLU A 66 -6.52 -46.45 23.98
CA GLU A 66 -6.78 -47.87 24.16
C GLU A 66 -5.50 -48.58 24.64
N PRO A 67 -5.55 -49.33 25.76
CA PRO A 67 -4.39 -50.08 26.24
C PRO A 67 -4.21 -51.32 25.37
N GLY A 68 -3.20 -51.32 24.49
CA GLY A 68 -2.79 -52.52 23.75
C GLY A 68 -2.11 -52.32 22.40
N CYS A 69 -2.11 -51.10 21.83
CA CYS A 69 -1.49 -50.85 20.53
C CYS A 69 -0.23 -49.99 20.66
N GLU A 70 0.92 -50.64 20.84
CA GLU A 70 2.23 -50.03 20.51
C GLU A 70 2.39 -50.00 18.98
N ALA A 71 1.72 -49.04 18.33
CA ALA A 71 1.96 -48.74 16.91
C ALA A 71 2.55 -47.32 16.78
N PRO A 72 3.52 -47.09 15.88
CA PRO A 72 4.08 -45.75 15.69
C PRO A 72 2.99 -44.78 15.24
N LEU A 73 3.08 -43.51 15.70
CA LEU A 73 2.22 -42.42 15.26
C LEU A 73 2.09 -42.41 13.73
N THR A 74 0.96 -42.87 13.23
CA THR A 74 0.61 -42.80 11.82
C THR A 74 -0.09 -41.48 11.57
N ILE A 75 0.29 -40.79 10.51
CA ILE A 75 -0.35 -39.55 10.06
C ILE A 75 -1.85 -39.83 9.89
N ARG A 76 -2.70 -39.31 10.77
CA ARG A 76 -4.15 -39.41 10.64
C ARG A 76 -4.62 -38.37 9.63
N ARG A 77 -4.82 -38.79 8.38
CA ARG A 77 -5.41 -37.95 7.33
C ARG A 77 -6.92 -37.86 7.60
N LEU A 78 -7.39 -36.68 8.00
CA LEU A 78 -8.82 -36.42 8.18
C LEU A 78 -9.50 -36.40 6.80
N PRO A 79 -10.64 -37.09 6.61
CA PRO A 79 -11.36 -37.04 5.34
C PRO A 79 -11.96 -35.65 5.16
N VAL A 80 -11.59 -34.98 4.08
CA VAL A 80 -12.35 -33.84 3.57
C VAL A 80 -13.73 -34.38 3.18
N LEU A 81 -14.80 -33.83 3.78
CA LEU A 81 -16.17 -34.10 3.37
C LEU A 81 -16.35 -33.66 1.92
N THR A 82 -16.46 -34.62 1.01
CA THR A 82 -16.86 -34.36 -0.37
C THR A 82 -18.34 -34.76 -0.51
N GLU A 83 -19.22 -33.80 -0.78
CA GLU A 83 -20.60 -34.12 -1.14
C GLU A 83 -20.62 -34.71 -2.55
N GLN A 84 -20.90 -36.01 -2.66
CA GLN A 84 -21.08 -36.69 -3.94
C GLN A 84 -22.54 -37.14 -4.05
N SER A 85 -23.31 -36.46 -4.89
CA SER A 85 -24.67 -36.92 -5.24
C SER A 85 -24.55 -38.16 -6.13
N THR A 86 -24.79 -39.35 -5.58
CA THR A 86 -24.93 -40.59 -6.34
C THR A 86 -26.40 -41.00 -6.43
N ALA A 87 -26.84 -41.42 -7.62
CA ALA A 87 -28.12 -42.09 -7.76
C ALA A 87 -28.01 -43.50 -7.12
N PRO A 88 -29.06 -44.01 -6.45
CA PRO A 88 -29.01 -45.34 -5.86
C PRO A 88 -28.92 -46.39 -6.98
N SER A 89 -27.82 -47.16 -7.01
CA SER A 89 -27.64 -48.34 -7.85
C SER A 89 -27.86 -49.59 -7.00
N CYS A 90 -28.79 -50.47 -7.41
CA CYS A 90 -29.07 -51.75 -6.75
C CYS A 90 -28.28 -52.92 -7.36
N GLN A 91 -27.08 -52.69 -7.88
CA GLN A 91 -26.15 -53.75 -8.31
C GLN A 91 -24.91 -53.75 -7.42
N ALA A 92 -24.45 -54.97 -7.08
CA ALA A 92 -23.33 -55.20 -6.18
C ALA A 92 -22.13 -54.33 -6.56
N ILE A 93 -21.70 -53.51 -5.60
CA ILE A 93 -20.57 -52.61 -5.72
C ILE A 93 -19.31 -53.49 -5.76
N ASP A 94 -18.61 -53.46 -6.89
CA ASP A 94 -17.22 -53.91 -6.94
C ASP A 94 -16.40 -52.94 -6.07
N ASP A 95 -15.92 -53.43 -4.93
CA ASP A 95 -15.32 -52.65 -3.84
C ASP A 95 -13.89 -52.20 -4.15
N SER A 96 -13.64 -51.80 -5.41
CA SER A 96 -12.51 -50.95 -5.74
C SER A 96 -12.90 -49.52 -5.33
N ALA A 97 -12.76 -49.23 -4.04
CA ALA A 97 -12.92 -47.88 -3.51
C ALA A 97 -11.97 -46.94 -4.28
N SER A 98 -12.48 -46.29 -5.33
CA SER A 98 -11.77 -45.29 -6.10
C SER A 98 -11.64 -44.03 -5.23
N HIS A 99 -10.69 -44.07 -4.28
CA HIS A 99 -10.38 -42.91 -3.48
C HIS A 99 -9.85 -41.82 -4.42
N ARG A 100 -10.61 -40.73 -4.56
CA ARG A 100 -10.11 -39.53 -5.22
C ARG A 100 -9.11 -38.86 -4.28
N LEU A 101 -7.84 -38.93 -4.63
CA LEU A 101 -6.80 -38.17 -3.95
C LEU A 101 -7.04 -36.68 -4.18
N LEU A 102 -7.15 -35.92 -3.10
CA LEU A 102 -7.12 -34.47 -3.17
C LEU A 102 -5.66 -34.05 -3.40
N HIS A 103 -5.45 -33.31 -4.48
CA HIS A 103 -4.12 -32.82 -4.86
C HIS A 103 -3.78 -31.48 -4.18
N PHE A 104 -4.82 -30.74 -3.78
CA PHE A 104 -4.71 -29.40 -3.21
C PHE A 104 -5.50 -29.29 -1.91
N GLN A 105 -5.04 -28.41 -1.04
CA GLN A 105 -5.73 -27.96 0.16
C GLN A 105 -6.01 -26.46 0.07
N THR A 106 -7.08 -26.04 0.76
CA THR A 106 -7.44 -24.64 0.93
C THR A 106 -7.23 -24.25 2.39
N GLU A 107 -6.56 -23.14 2.62
CA GLU A 107 -6.25 -22.63 3.96
C GLU A 107 -6.29 -21.10 3.98
N TYR A 108 -6.43 -20.53 5.18
CA TYR A 108 -6.40 -19.09 5.39
C TYR A 108 -5.07 -18.70 6.06
N ASP A 109 -4.24 -17.97 5.33
CA ASP A 109 -2.92 -17.48 5.76
C ASP A 109 -2.81 -16.00 5.39
N ASP A 110 -3.40 -15.14 6.23
CA ASP A 110 -3.62 -13.72 5.95
C ASP A 110 -4.16 -13.50 4.53
N GLY A 111 -5.04 -14.38 4.03
CA GLY A 111 -5.46 -14.49 2.63
C GLY A 111 -5.95 -15.91 2.31
N LEU A 112 -6.71 -16.06 1.21
CA LEU A 112 -7.14 -17.39 0.75
C LEU A 112 -6.00 -18.05 -0.03
N VAL A 113 -5.53 -19.21 0.44
CA VAL A 113 -4.45 -19.97 -0.20
C VAL A 113 -4.97 -21.31 -0.69
N ILE A 114 -4.67 -21.62 -1.94
CA ILE A 114 -4.81 -22.94 -2.55
C ILE A 114 -3.40 -23.47 -2.78
N ARG A 115 -3.00 -24.51 -2.06
CA ARG A 115 -1.66 -25.08 -2.17
C ARG A 115 -1.66 -26.60 -2.29
N PRO A 116 -0.59 -27.19 -2.85
CA PRO A 116 -0.56 -28.61 -3.13
C PRO A 116 -0.14 -29.38 -1.87
N TYR A 117 -0.68 -30.58 -1.67
CA TYR A 117 -0.18 -31.46 -0.60
C TYR A 117 1.25 -31.97 -0.88
N ASP A 118 1.59 -32.09 -2.16
CA ASP A 118 2.90 -32.55 -2.64
C ASP A 118 3.37 -31.57 -3.75
N PRO A 119 4.12 -30.51 -3.39
CA PRO A 119 4.64 -29.53 -4.35
C PRO A 119 5.52 -30.15 -5.43
N ALA A 120 6.15 -31.30 -5.19
CA ALA A 120 6.99 -31.97 -6.19
C ALA A 120 6.14 -32.60 -7.31
N LYS A 121 4.91 -33.05 -7.00
CA LYS A 121 3.97 -33.61 -7.98
C LYS A 121 3.05 -32.56 -8.60
N HIS A 122 2.64 -31.58 -7.80
CA HIS A 122 1.74 -30.51 -8.22
C HIS A 122 2.36 -29.16 -7.88
N PRO A 123 3.39 -28.71 -8.62
CA PRO A 123 4.10 -27.46 -8.33
C PRO A 123 3.25 -26.24 -8.71
N PHE A 124 2.20 -25.98 -7.93
CA PHE A 124 1.32 -24.85 -8.11
C PHE A 124 0.78 -24.38 -6.75
N GLU A 125 0.94 -23.09 -6.45
CA GLU A 125 0.29 -22.41 -5.34
C GLU A 125 -0.40 -21.14 -5.86
N LEU A 126 -1.55 -20.84 -5.28
CA LEU A 126 -2.26 -19.58 -5.48
C LEU A 126 -2.69 -19.01 -4.13
N LYS A 127 -2.19 -17.83 -3.82
CA LYS A 127 -2.61 -16.98 -2.70
C LYS A 127 -3.36 -15.76 -3.24
N ILE A 128 -4.54 -15.54 -2.70
CA ILE A 128 -5.42 -14.41 -3.01
C ILE A 128 -5.52 -13.52 -1.77
N ASN A 129 -5.15 -12.25 -1.97
CA ASN A 129 -5.19 -11.21 -0.96
C ASN A 129 -5.93 -10.00 -1.46
N GLY A 130 -6.50 -9.22 -0.56
CA GLY A 130 -7.10 -7.95 -0.94
C GLY A 130 -7.00 -6.91 0.14
N TRP A 131 -7.12 -5.65 -0.27
CA TRP A 131 -7.26 -4.55 0.66
C TRP A 131 -7.99 -3.37 0.03
N ILE A 132 -8.65 -2.59 0.87
CA ILE A 132 -9.36 -1.38 0.46
C ILE A 132 -8.97 -0.21 1.36
N GLN A 133 -8.79 0.96 0.75
CA GLN A 133 -8.67 2.26 1.39
C GLN A 133 -9.87 3.11 0.97
N PHE A 134 -10.81 3.29 1.89
CA PHE A 134 -11.91 4.25 1.71
C PHE A 134 -11.56 5.54 2.45
N ARG A 135 -11.72 6.67 1.77
CA ARG A 135 -11.24 7.97 2.25
C ARG A 135 -12.32 9.03 2.13
N HIS A 136 -12.33 9.93 3.09
CA HIS A 136 -12.86 11.28 2.97
C HIS A 136 -11.69 12.25 2.88
N HIS A 137 -11.76 13.22 1.97
CA HIS A 137 -10.82 14.33 1.92
C HIS A 137 -11.54 15.67 1.81
N GLY A 138 -10.97 16.70 2.43
CA GLY A 138 -11.45 18.07 2.36
C GLY A 138 -10.28 19.05 2.18
N PHE A 139 -10.33 19.86 1.12
CA PHE A 139 -9.33 20.89 0.83
C PHE A 139 -9.95 22.29 0.88
N SER A 140 -9.35 23.17 1.68
CA SER A 140 -9.69 24.58 1.80
C SER A 140 -8.53 25.43 1.30
N ARG A 141 -8.72 26.09 0.16
CA ARG A 141 -7.69 26.91 -0.49
C ARG A 141 -7.47 28.23 0.23
N ASP A 142 -6.23 28.69 0.26
CA ASP A 142 -5.81 30.03 0.69
C ASP A 142 -5.66 30.98 -0.52
N VAL A 143 -5.53 30.45 -1.74
CA VAL A 143 -5.48 31.21 -3.00
C VAL A 143 -6.52 30.70 -4.00
N SER A 144 -6.99 31.56 -4.91
CA SER A 144 -8.04 31.22 -5.89
C SER A 144 -7.52 30.67 -7.21
N SER A 145 -6.24 30.87 -7.51
CA SER A 145 -5.62 30.50 -8.79
C SER A 145 -4.11 30.45 -8.67
N TRP A 146 -3.48 29.70 -9.58
CA TRP A 146 -2.04 29.73 -9.80
C TRP A 146 -1.74 29.98 -11.27
N THR A 147 -0.57 30.53 -11.57
CA THR A 147 -0.12 30.78 -12.94
C THR A 147 1.15 29.98 -13.20
N SER A 148 1.09 29.12 -14.21
CA SER A 148 2.21 28.30 -14.68
C SER A 148 3.33 29.13 -15.30
N MET A 149 4.54 28.59 -15.32
CA MET A 149 5.65 29.13 -16.11
C MET A 149 5.31 29.28 -17.60
N ALA A 150 4.39 28.46 -18.11
CA ALA A 150 3.85 28.58 -19.47
C ALA A 150 2.89 29.77 -19.66
N GLY A 151 2.59 30.54 -18.61
CA GLY A 151 1.70 31.71 -18.63
C GLY A 151 0.20 31.38 -18.50
N ASN A 152 -0.16 30.10 -18.38
CA ASN A 152 -1.54 29.68 -18.20
C ASN A 152 -1.96 29.82 -16.74
N THR A 153 -3.08 30.49 -16.50
CA THR A 153 -3.67 30.63 -15.16
C THR A 153 -4.77 29.60 -14.94
N HIS A 154 -4.67 28.83 -13.86
CA HIS A 154 -5.61 27.77 -13.51
C HIS A 154 -6.31 28.12 -12.19
N SER A 155 -7.62 27.86 -12.10
CA SER A 155 -8.38 28.05 -10.87
C SER A 155 -8.08 26.95 -9.85
N ILE A 156 -7.91 27.34 -8.59
CA ILE A 156 -7.86 26.41 -7.46
C ILE A 156 -9.23 26.43 -6.77
N ARG A 157 -9.74 25.25 -6.45
CA ARG A 157 -11.09 25.06 -5.89
C ARG A 157 -11.01 24.37 -4.55
N ASN A 158 -11.95 24.68 -3.66
CA ASN A 158 -12.17 23.83 -2.50
C ASN A 158 -12.68 22.46 -2.96
N ARG A 159 -12.28 21.41 -2.24
CA ARG A 159 -12.68 20.03 -2.51
C ARG A 159 -13.26 19.41 -1.25
N ASN A 160 -14.27 18.56 -1.40
CA ASN A 160 -14.84 17.76 -0.32
C ASN A 160 -15.50 16.55 -0.96
N ALA A 161 -14.89 15.38 -0.80
CA ALA A 161 -15.36 14.17 -1.46
C ALA A 161 -15.06 12.93 -0.62
N PHE A 162 -15.80 11.87 -0.94
CA PHE A 162 -15.44 10.51 -0.57
C PHE A 162 -14.92 9.79 -1.80
N ASP A 163 -13.91 8.95 -1.60
CA ASP A 163 -13.33 8.13 -2.64
C ASP A 163 -12.90 6.77 -2.08
N ILE A 164 -12.77 5.81 -2.99
CA ILE A 164 -11.95 4.63 -2.82
C ILE A 164 -10.62 4.97 -3.47
N GLU A 165 -9.68 5.46 -2.67
CA GLU A 165 -8.31 5.71 -3.10
C GLU A 165 -7.71 4.46 -3.75
N ARG A 166 -7.84 3.30 -3.09
CA ARG A 166 -7.27 2.03 -3.57
C ARG A 166 -8.13 0.85 -3.15
N GLY A 167 -8.62 0.09 -4.11
CA GLY A 167 -9.24 -1.22 -3.95
C GLY A 167 -8.41 -2.26 -4.70
N ARG A 168 -7.62 -3.05 -3.99
CA ARG A 168 -6.66 -3.98 -4.59
C ARG A 168 -6.99 -5.43 -4.35
N LEU A 169 -6.78 -6.21 -5.41
CA LEU A 169 -6.81 -7.66 -5.36
C LEU A 169 -5.47 -8.20 -5.88
N VAL A 170 -4.85 -9.09 -5.14
CA VAL A 170 -3.53 -9.65 -5.42
C VAL A 170 -3.63 -11.16 -5.55
N PHE A 171 -3.06 -11.68 -6.62
CA PHE A 171 -2.84 -13.10 -6.88
C PHE A 171 -1.34 -13.35 -6.88
N SER A 172 -0.86 -14.29 -6.10
CA SER A 172 0.57 -14.62 -6.02
C SER A 172 0.79 -16.10 -5.73
N GLY A 173 1.99 -16.60 -6.00
CA GLY A 173 2.35 -17.98 -5.71
C GLY A 173 3.47 -18.47 -6.61
N TYR A 174 3.50 -19.77 -6.89
CA TYR A 174 4.44 -20.38 -7.82
C TYR A 174 3.74 -21.32 -8.81
N ALA A 175 4.35 -21.55 -9.95
CA ALA A 175 3.82 -22.45 -10.97
C ALA A 175 4.93 -23.22 -11.68
N LYS A 176 4.71 -24.51 -11.97
CA LYS A 176 5.64 -25.45 -12.64
C LYS A 176 6.89 -25.81 -11.85
N ASP A 177 7.46 -24.89 -11.09
CA ASP A 177 8.59 -25.09 -10.19
C ASP A 177 8.39 -24.14 -8.99
N PRO A 178 8.67 -24.54 -7.73
CA PRO A 178 8.62 -23.63 -6.58
C PRO A 178 9.50 -22.38 -6.72
N ARG A 179 10.52 -22.42 -7.59
CA ARG A 179 11.38 -21.26 -7.91
C ARG A 179 10.78 -20.32 -8.93
N LEU A 180 9.77 -20.74 -9.70
CA LEU A 180 9.08 -19.91 -10.68
C LEU A 180 7.86 -19.27 -10.00
N THR A 181 8.08 -18.11 -9.40
CA THR A 181 7.06 -17.37 -8.67
C THR A 181 6.38 -16.32 -9.55
N TYR A 182 5.17 -15.91 -9.18
CA TYR A 182 4.40 -14.88 -9.88
C TYR A 182 3.67 -13.97 -8.89
N PHE A 183 3.40 -12.75 -9.36
CA PHE A 183 2.63 -11.75 -8.66
C PHE A 183 1.76 -10.97 -9.66
N LEU A 184 0.50 -10.77 -9.34
CA LEU A 184 -0.45 -9.99 -10.11
C LEU A 184 -1.30 -9.17 -9.13
N GLN A 185 -1.24 -7.85 -9.24
CA GLN A 185 -2.04 -6.90 -8.48
C GLN A 185 -2.96 -6.12 -9.41
N LEU A 186 -4.26 -6.22 -9.15
CA LEU A 186 -5.29 -5.36 -9.73
C LEU A 186 -5.49 -4.16 -8.80
N ASP A 187 -5.65 -2.97 -9.36
CA ASP A 187 -5.96 -1.74 -8.61
C ASP A 187 -7.21 -1.10 -9.21
N GLY A 188 -8.18 -0.80 -8.37
CA GLY A 188 -9.35 -0.01 -8.74
C GLY A 188 -9.48 1.18 -7.80
N ASP A 189 -9.74 2.35 -8.37
CA ASP A 189 -9.89 3.59 -7.63
C ASP A 189 -11.15 4.36 -8.05
N THR A 190 -11.48 5.42 -7.32
CA THR A 190 -12.56 6.35 -7.69
C THR A 190 -12.15 7.82 -7.65
N ASP A 191 -10.85 8.10 -7.48
CA ASP A 191 -10.28 9.44 -7.55
C ASP A 191 -9.83 9.79 -8.99
N GLY A 192 -9.81 8.79 -9.90
CA GLY A 192 -9.54 8.94 -11.32
C GLY A 192 -10.68 8.53 -12.24
N GLY A 193 -10.42 7.55 -13.11
CA GLY A 193 -11.31 7.13 -14.19
C GLY A 193 -12.36 6.08 -13.81
N HIS A 194 -12.38 5.61 -12.55
CA HIS A 194 -13.20 4.49 -12.09
C HIS A 194 -12.96 3.20 -12.91
N ALA A 195 -11.69 2.89 -13.18
CA ALA A 195 -11.27 1.72 -13.95
C ALA A 195 -10.48 0.74 -13.08
N VAL A 196 -10.41 -0.52 -13.52
CA VAL A 196 -9.53 -1.53 -12.92
C VAL A 196 -8.29 -1.69 -13.78
N ASP A 197 -7.14 -1.46 -13.17
CA ASP A 197 -5.83 -1.52 -13.81
C ASP A 197 -5.07 -2.78 -13.40
N PHE A 198 -4.39 -3.39 -14.37
CA PHE A 198 -3.30 -4.34 -14.09
C PHE A 198 -2.12 -3.55 -13.54
N PHE A 199 -2.01 -3.39 -12.22
CA PHE A 199 -1.16 -2.37 -11.62
C PHE A 199 0.31 -2.77 -11.52
N ASP A 200 0.60 -3.89 -10.85
CA ASP A 200 1.94 -4.50 -10.76
C ASP A 200 1.78 -5.98 -11.09
N TYR A 201 2.52 -6.49 -12.09
CA TYR A 201 2.44 -7.90 -12.49
C TYR A 201 3.75 -8.39 -13.09
N TRP A 202 4.26 -9.50 -12.56
CA TRP A 202 5.56 -10.03 -12.93
C TRP A 202 5.69 -11.51 -12.59
N TRP A 203 6.66 -12.13 -13.22
CA TRP A 203 7.15 -13.48 -12.91
C TRP A 203 8.58 -13.38 -12.42
N ALA A 204 9.01 -14.35 -11.63
CA ALA A 204 10.37 -14.40 -11.14
C ALA A 204 10.92 -15.81 -11.09
N TRP A 205 12.25 -15.89 -11.20
CA TRP A 205 13.00 -17.10 -10.98
C TRP A 205 13.96 -16.93 -9.80
N ASP A 206 13.77 -17.74 -8.78
CA ASP A 206 14.64 -17.82 -7.60
C ASP A 206 15.85 -18.71 -7.90
N PHE A 207 17.04 -18.09 -7.98
CA PHE A 207 18.30 -18.81 -8.18
C PHE A 207 18.91 -19.27 -6.86
N SER A 208 18.71 -18.48 -5.81
CA SER A 208 19.17 -18.75 -4.45
C SER A 208 18.38 -17.88 -3.46
N ASP A 209 18.59 -18.09 -2.16
CA ASP A 209 17.99 -17.24 -1.12
C ASP A 209 18.42 -15.77 -1.19
N ASP A 210 19.51 -15.47 -1.91
CA ASP A 210 20.13 -14.15 -2.00
C ASP A 210 20.02 -13.53 -3.39
N PHE A 211 19.47 -14.24 -4.38
CA PHE A 211 19.38 -13.75 -5.76
C PHE A 211 18.16 -14.27 -6.51
N GLN A 212 17.34 -13.33 -6.96
CA GLN A 212 16.14 -13.55 -7.76
C GLN A 212 16.12 -12.60 -8.95
N ILE A 213 15.72 -13.09 -10.12
CA ILE A 213 15.41 -12.25 -11.28
C ILE A 213 13.90 -12.21 -11.46
N GLN A 214 13.35 -11.00 -11.57
CA GLN A 214 11.94 -10.75 -11.89
C GLN A 214 11.84 -10.09 -13.26
N PHE A 215 10.76 -10.35 -13.98
CA PHE A 215 10.45 -9.74 -15.26
C PHE A 215 8.95 -9.45 -15.38
N GLY A 216 8.61 -8.25 -15.82
CA GLY A 216 7.24 -7.77 -15.88
C GLY A 216 7.12 -6.29 -15.54
N LYS A 217 5.92 -5.85 -15.14
CA LYS A 217 5.62 -4.48 -14.76
C LYS A 217 5.73 -4.30 -13.24
N ARG A 218 6.59 -3.39 -12.81
CA ARG A 218 6.81 -3.01 -11.40
C ARG A 218 7.15 -1.53 -11.28
N LYS A 219 7.21 -1.04 -10.05
CA LYS A 219 7.84 0.24 -9.72
C LYS A 219 9.29 0.28 -10.21
N VAL A 220 9.71 1.39 -10.79
CA VAL A 220 11.12 1.68 -11.03
C VAL A 220 11.86 1.63 -9.69
N THR A 221 13.06 1.05 -9.66
CA THR A 221 13.86 0.78 -8.46
C THR A 221 14.49 2.05 -7.86
N ALA A 222 13.65 3.00 -7.45
CA ALA A 222 13.95 4.17 -6.62
C ALA A 222 12.62 4.88 -6.38
N SER A 223 12.36 5.58 -5.30
CA SER A 223 13.14 5.83 -4.10
C SER A 223 12.63 4.98 -2.92
N ARG A 224 13.22 5.05 -1.71
CA ARG A 224 12.82 4.18 -0.58
C ARG A 224 11.35 4.34 -0.22
N GLN A 225 10.88 5.58 -0.07
CA GLN A 225 9.49 5.88 0.30
C GLN A 225 8.52 5.52 -0.84
N TRP A 226 8.97 5.59 -2.09
CA TRP A 226 8.18 5.12 -3.23
C TRP A 226 8.04 3.60 -3.23
N LEU A 227 9.14 2.86 -3.05
CA LEU A 227 9.16 1.39 -3.05
C LEU A 227 8.31 0.80 -1.92
N LEU A 228 8.10 1.55 -0.84
CA LEU A 228 7.15 1.19 0.20
C LEU A 228 5.72 1.01 -0.37
N GLY A 229 5.07 -0.07 0.06
CA GLY A 229 3.66 -0.32 -0.25
C GLY A 229 2.78 0.81 0.30
N ALA A 230 1.77 1.22 -0.47
CA ALA A 230 0.88 2.33 -0.07
C ALA A 230 0.16 2.07 1.26
N ARG A 231 -0.10 0.80 1.61
CA ARG A 231 -0.67 0.41 2.91
C ARG A 231 0.24 0.69 4.11
N SER A 232 1.54 0.80 3.86
CA SER A 232 2.59 0.92 4.88
C SER A 232 3.06 2.36 5.08
N THR A 233 2.46 3.34 4.39
CA THR A 233 2.76 4.76 4.62
C THR A 233 2.38 5.17 6.03
N ARG A 234 3.15 6.12 6.59
CA ARG A 234 3.00 6.62 7.96
C ARG A 234 1.70 7.41 8.11
N LEU A 235 1.43 8.34 7.21
CA LEU A 235 0.15 9.04 7.10
C LEU A 235 -0.70 8.38 6.00
N THR A 236 -1.87 8.93 5.72
CA THR A 236 -2.76 8.42 4.64
C THR A 236 -2.03 8.30 3.31
N GLU A 237 -1.07 9.19 3.05
CA GLU A 237 -0.29 9.24 1.79
C GLU A 237 1.21 9.45 1.98
N ARG A 238 1.94 9.39 0.85
CA ARG A 238 3.38 9.67 0.79
C ARG A 238 3.68 11.16 0.99
N PRO A 239 4.91 11.50 1.41
CA PRO A 239 5.37 12.88 1.45
C PRO A 239 5.33 13.53 0.07
N MET A 240 4.98 14.81 -0.01
CA MET A 240 4.91 15.54 -1.28
C MET A 240 6.22 15.50 -2.08
N ALA A 241 7.38 15.62 -1.40
CA ALA A 241 8.68 15.50 -2.07
C ALA A 241 8.90 14.09 -2.66
N CYS A 242 8.46 13.03 -1.98
CA CYS A 242 8.53 11.68 -2.52
C CYS A 242 7.75 11.60 -3.83
N ASP A 243 6.49 12.05 -3.87
CA ASP A 243 5.66 11.95 -5.07
C ASP A 243 6.14 12.85 -6.22
N PHE A 244 6.78 13.98 -5.92
CA PHE A 244 7.36 14.86 -6.95
C PHE A 244 8.65 14.30 -7.58
N PHE A 245 9.52 13.69 -6.76
CA PHE A 245 10.82 13.23 -7.21
C PHE A 245 10.84 11.78 -7.69
N ARG A 246 9.97 10.91 -7.18
CA ARG A 246 9.98 9.50 -7.53
C ARG A 246 9.84 9.27 -9.04
N PRO A 247 10.41 8.20 -9.59
CA PRO A 247 9.91 7.60 -10.83
C PRO A 247 8.56 6.91 -10.60
N ASP A 248 7.98 6.39 -11.66
CA ASP A 248 6.74 5.61 -11.58
C ASP A 248 6.98 4.12 -11.84
N ARG A 249 6.21 3.49 -12.73
CA ARG A 249 6.34 2.08 -13.10
C ARG A 249 6.90 1.91 -14.49
N THR A 250 7.51 0.75 -14.69
CA THR A 250 8.04 0.34 -15.99
C THR A 250 7.92 -1.16 -16.18
N LEU A 251 7.87 -1.59 -17.44
CA LEU A 251 8.12 -2.98 -17.81
C LEU A 251 9.63 -3.17 -17.91
N GLY A 252 10.15 -4.24 -17.32
CA GLY A 252 11.58 -4.47 -17.31
C GLY A 252 12.00 -5.77 -16.63
N ILE A 253 13.30 -5.85 -16.38
CA ILE A 253 13.97 -6.94 -15.67
C ILE A 253 14.57 -6.35 -14.39
N PHE A 254 14.36 -7.06 -13.29
CA PHE A 254 14.75 -6.64 -11.96
C PHE A 254 15.56 -7.74 -11.28
N ALA A 255 16.74 -7.43 -10.79
CA ALA A 255 17.55 -8.32 -9.98
C ALA A 255 17.43 -7.90 -8.51
N ASN A 256 16.89 -8.78 -7.68
CA ASN A 256 16.66 -8.55 -6.26
C ASN A 256 17.53 -9.49 -5.44
N GLY A 257 18.06 -9.02 -4.31
CA GLY A 257 18.90 -9.87 -3.49
C GLY A 257 19.26 -9.32 -2.12
N LYS A 258 20.14 -10.07 -1.45
CA LYS A 258 20.69 -9.73 -0.13
C LYS A 258 22.21 -9.72 -0.20
N PHE A 259 22.84 -8.93 0.69
CA PHE A 259 24.26 -9.04 0.97
C PHE A 259 24.48 -9.03 2.48
N GLY A 260 25.13 -10.07 3.00
CA GLY A 260 25.18 -10.32 4.44
C GLY A 260 23.78 -10.52 5.05
N GLU A 261 23.66 -10.34 6.36
CA GLU A 261 22.39 -10.60 7.07
C GLU A 261 21.42 -9.42 7.05
N THR A 262 21.93 -8.21 6.86
CA THR A 262 21.18 -6.95 7.00
C THR A 262 21.11 -6.13 5.71
N GLY A 263 21.89 -6.48 4.69
CA GLY A 263 21.98 -5.76 3.43
C GLY A 263 21.00 -6.26 2.38
N ARG A 264 20.43 -5.35 1.59
CA ARG A 264 19.54 -5.65 0.46
C ARG A 264 19.89 -4.77 -0.72
N TYR A 265 19.71 -5.31 -1.92
CA TYR A 265 19.86 -4.58 -3.16
C TYR A 265 18.76 -4.93 -4.14
N GLU A 266 18.46 -3.98 -5.02
CA GLU A 266 17.67 -4.20 -6.22
C GLU A 266 18.31 -3.41 -7.37
N LEU A 267 18.42 -4.05 -8.53
CA LEU A 267 18.90 -3.45 -9.79
C LEU A 267 17.80 -3.62 -10.84
N MET A 268 17.70 -2.67 -11.77
CA MET A 268 16.67 -2.67 -12.80
C MET A 268 17.21 -2.18 -14.13
N VAL A 269 16.74 -2.83 -15.19
CA VAL A 269 16.71 -2.29 -16.55
C VAL A 269 15.25 -2.33 -17.03
N GLY A 270 14.69 -1.21 -17.47
CA GLY A 270 13.30 -1.11 -17.91
C GLY A 270 13.09 -0.07 -19.01
N ASN A 271 11.86 0.03 -19.51
CA ASN A 271 11.54 0.86 -20.68
C ASN A 271 11.68 2.37 -20.41
N GLY A 272 11.46 2.88 -19.20
CA GLY A 272 11.47 4.33 -18.98
C GLY A 272 11.30 4.76 -17.52
N TYR A 273 11.42 6.07 -17.27
CA TYR A 273 11.22 6.66 -15.93
C TYR A 273 9.77 6.53 -15.44
N SER A 274 8.83 6.61 -16.38
CA SER A 274 7.39 6.47 -16.15
C SER A 274 6.73 6.00 -17.44
N THR A 275 6.55 4.69 -17.59
CA THR A 275 5.94 4.07 -18.78
C THR A 275 4.72 3.22 -18.42
N SER A 276 4.14 3.46 -17.25
CA SER A 276 2.95 2.74 -16.79
C SER A 276 1.80 2.93 -17.76
N ASN A 277 1.23 1.82 -18.24
CA ASN A 277 0.06 1.79 -19.13
C ASN A 277 0.26 2.54 -20.47
N LEU A 278 1.49 2.89 -20.85
CA LEU A 278 1.78 3.45 -22.17
C LEU A 278 1.97 2.31 -23.19
N PRO A 279 1.40 2.44 -24.40
CA PRO A 279 1.77 1.55 -25.50
C PRO A 279 3.19 1.85 -25.98
N ASP A 280 3.85 0.86 -26.59
CA ASP A 280 5.21 1.00 -27.13
C ASP A 280 5.35 2.15 -28.14
N SER A 281 4.25 2.56 -28.80
CA SER A 281 4.23 3.70 -29.71
C SER A 281 4.31 5.07 -29.02
N ALA A 282 4.15 5.12 -27.69
CA ALA A 282 4.18 6.32 -26.86
C ALA A 282 5.40 6.35 -25.91
N THR A 283 6.32 5.42 -26.09
CA THR A 283 7.61 5.34 -25.38
C THR A 283 8.73 5.33 -26.41
N ASP A 284 9.92 5.74 -26.01
CA ASP A 284 11.10 5.72 -26.85
C ASP A 284 11.78 4.34 -26.88
N ASN A 285 12.99 4.28 -27.45
CA ASN A 285 13.80 3.08 -27.55
C ASN A 285 15.01 3.06 -26.60
N ASN A 286 15.08 3.98 -25.64
CA ASN A 286 16.11 4.02 -24.63
C ASN A 286 15.68 3.21 -23.41
N LEU A 287 16.66 2.68 -22.69
CA LEU A 287 16.41 1.96 -21.45
C LEU A 287 16.72 2.86 -20.25
N THR A 288 15.89 2.70 -19.22
CA THR A 288 16.10 3.27 -17.89
C THR A 288 16.80 2.26 -17.00
N PHE A 289 17.81 2.73 -16.29
CA PHE A 289 18.59 1.97 -15.34
C PHE A 289 18.35 2.50 -13.95
N ALA A 290 18.08 1.63 -12.99
CA ALA A 290 17.88 2.03 -11.61
C ALA A 290 18.53 1.02 -10.65
N ALA A 291 18.93 1.52 -9.48
CA ALA A 291 19.50 0.70 -8.43
C ALA A 291 19.15 1.30 -7.06
N THR A 292 18.88 0.43 -6.09
CA THR A 292 18.75 0.81 -4.68
C THR A 292 19.47 -0.20 -3.82
N SER A 293 20.06 0.26 -2.73
CA SER A 293 20.58 -0.63 -1.71
C SER A 293 20.37 -0.03 -0.32
N TYR A 294 20.29 -0.89 0.68
CA TYR A 294 20.29 -0.48 2.08
C TYR A 294 20.96 -1.53 2.95
N PHE A 295 21.34 -1.11 4.15
CA PHE A 295 21.75 -2.02 5.21
C PHE A 295 21.14 -1.59 6.54
N ASP A 296 20.80 -2.58 7.36
CA ASP A 296 20.28 -2.35 8.71
C ASP A 296 21.41 -2.33 9.74
N ILE A 297 21.29 -1.43 10.72
CA ILE A 297 22.22 -1.18 11.83
C ILE A 297 21.50 -1.52 13.13
N GLY A 298 22.15 -2.27 14.02
CA GLY A 298 21.58 -2.63 15.33
C GLY A 298 20.61 -3.81 15.30
N GLY A 299 20.40 -4.45 14.14
CA GLY A 299 19.49 -5.59 13.97
C GLY A 299 18.69 -5.50 12.67
N LYS A 300 17.73 -6.39 12.45
CA LYS A 300 16.83 -6.33 11.29
C LYS A 300 15.79 -5.23 11.51
N TYR A 301 15.73 -4.23 10.64
CA TYR A 301 14.80 -3.10 10.75
C TYR A 301 13.34 -3.51 10.43
N GLY A 302 13.17 -4.55 9.62
CA GLY A 302 11.87 -5.07 9.19
C GLY A 302 11.28 -4.34 7.97
N SER A 303 10.01 -4.64 7.67
CA SER A 303 9.29 -4.13 6.50
C SER A 303 8.45 -2.88 6.78
N GLN A 304 8.03 -2.68 8.03
CA GLN A 304 7.23 -1.52 8.42
C GLN A 304 8.13 -0.33 8.76
N ILE A 305 7.72 0.90 8.45
CA ILE A 305 8.48 2.10 8.81
C ILE A 305 8.20 2.57 10.24
N VAL A 306 7.04 2.20 10.79
CA VAL A 306 6.63 2.50 12.17
C VAL A 306 7.09 1.40 13.13
N ASP A 307 7.23 1.73 14.41
CA ASP A 307 7.63 0.77 15.45
C ASP A 307 6.41 0.09 16.10
N PHE A 308 5.58 -0.55 15.25
CA PHE A 308 4.30 -1.14 15.66
C PHE A 308 4.48 -2.19 16.76
N GLN A 309 5.44 -3.09 16.56
CA GLN A 309 5.98 -3.94 17.63
C GLN A 309 7.17 -3.19 18.22
N PRO A 310 7.07 -2.64 19.44
CA PRO A 310 8.11 -1.78 19.99
C PRO A 310 9.47 -2.49 20.02
N SER A 311 10.48 -1.86 19.44
CA SER A 311 11.85 -2.37 19.44
C SER A 311 12.48 -2.16 20.81
N ASP A 312 13.05 -3.21 21.40
CA ASP A 312 13.73 -3.13 22.70
C ASP A 312 15.07 -2.36 22.59
N ASP A 313 15.81 -2.63 21.52
CA ASP A 313 17.08 -2.00 21.16
C ASP A 313 16.90 -1.03 19.97
N PRO A 314 17.73 0.03 19.85
CA PRO A 314 17.69 0.92 18.71
C PRO A 314 18.09 0.18 17.42
N VAL A 315 17.21 0.26 16.42
CA VAL A 315 17.48 -0.25 15.06
C VAL A 315 17.39 0.89 14.06
N ALA A 316 18.28 0.90 13.07
CA ALA A 316 18.29 1.89 12.01
C ALA A 316 18.52 1.25 10.64
N ARG A 317 18.19 1.97 9.58
CA ARG A 317 18.44 1.61 8.19
C ARG A 317 19.01 2.81 7.48
N LEU A 318 20.10 2.58 6.74
CA LEU A 318 20.66 3.56 5.81
C LEU A 318 20.59 2.97 4.41
N GLY A 319 20.08 3.76 3.47
CA GLY A 319 19.95 3.36 2.08
C GLY A 319 20.24 4.50 1.12
N HIS A 320 20.37 4.14 -0.15
CA HIS A 320 20.42 5.09 -1.23
C HIS A 320 19.80 4.48 -2.50
N SER A 321 19.37 5.34 -3.41
CA SER A 321 18.86 4.94 -4.72
C SER A 321 19.43 5.83 -5.83
N MET A 322 19.52 5.28 -7.04
CA MET A 322 19.91 6.01 -8.24
C MET A 322 19.08 5.59 -9.44
N VAL A 323 18.76 6.54 -10.30
CA VAL A 323 18.08 6.32 -11.60
C VAL A 323 18.80 7.11 -12.66
N TYR A 324 19.03 6.49 -13.81
CA TYR A 324 19.40 7.13 -15.05
C TYR A 324 18.36 6.78 -16.11
N SER A 325 17.71 7.81 -16.67
CA SER A 325 16.66 7.65 -17.68
C SER A 325 16.87 8.66 -18.81
N PRO A 326 17.37 8.23 -19.98
CA PRO A 326 17.28 9.02 -21.20
C PRO A 326 15.85 9.00 -21.72
N ILE A 327 15.32 10.15 -22.10
CA ILE A 327 14.02 10.30 -22.75
C ILE A 327 14.26 11.05 -24.06
N THR A 328 13.79 10.49 -25.16
CA THR A 328 13.94 11.04 -26.51
C THR A 328 12.60 11.38 -27.14
N GLU A 329 12.66 12.15 -28.22
CA GLU A 329 11.50 12.63 -28.94
C GLU A 329 11.11 11.69 -30.09
N GLY A 330 9.81 11.62 -30.38
CA GLY A 330 9.36 11.02 -31.63
C GLY A 330 9.60 11.95 -32.84
N THR A 331 9.47 13.26 -32.63
CA THR A 331 9.71 14.32 -33.61
C THR A 331 10.02 15.62 -32.86
N ASN A 332 10.84 16.49 -33.43
CA ASN A 332 11.24 17.75 -32.79
C ASN A 332 10.04 18.60 -32.33
N GLY A 333 10.00 18.92 -31.03
CA GLY A 333 8.91 19.66 -30.39
C GLY A 333 7.66 18.85 -30.10
N LEU A 334 7.68 17.54 -30.34
CA LEU A 334 6.61 16.59 -30.05
C LEU A 334 7.12 15.52 -29.07
N PRO A 335 6.97 15.75 -27.75
CA PRO A 335 7.34 14.77 -26.72
C PRO A 335 6.52 13.49 -26.87
N LEU A 336 7.11 12.37 -26.47
CA LEU A 336 6.39 11.11 -26.27
C LEU A 336 5.67 11.12 -24.91
N GLY A 337 4.67 10.25 -24.74
CA GLY A 337 3.81 10.23 -23.55
C GLY A 337 4.57 9.99 -22.24
N GLU A 338 5.71 9.29 -22.27
CA GLU A 338 6.54 9.08 -21.08
C GLU A 338 7.16 10.37 -20.53
N ALA A 339 7.35 11.38 -21.38
CA ALA A 339 7.98 12.64 -21.01
C ALA A 339 7.05 13.56 -20.20
N ASP A 340 5.74 13.27 -20.19
CA ASP A 340 4.70 14.10 -19.56
C ASP A 340 4.69 14.02 -18.03
N PHE A 341 5.37 13.01 -17.47
CA PHE A 341 5.47 12.81 -16.02
C PHE A 341 6.34 13.87 -15.34
N THR A 342 7.35 14.41 -16.03
CA THR A 342 8.34 15.32 -15.44
C THR A 342 7.84 16.76 -15.32
N ARG A 343 7.98 17.35 -14.13
CA ARG A 343 7.53 18.72 -13.82
C ARG A 343 8.66 19.62 -13.30
N LEU A 344 8.52 20.91 -13.58
CA LEU A 344 9.26 22.00 -12.97
C LEU A 344 8.84 22.19 -11.50
N THR A 345 9.61 22.95 -10.71
CA THR A 345 9.33 23.10 -9.26
C THR A 345 8.18 24.03 -8.92
N ASP A 346 7.56 24.67 -9.93
CA ASP A 346 6.25 25.32 -9.82
C ASP A 346 5.09 24.36 -10.20
N GLY A 347 5.42 23.13 -10.62
CA GLY A 347 4.48 22.12 -11.08
C GLY A 347 4.11 22.19 -12.56
N THR A 348 4.64 23.15 -13.33
CA THR A 348 4.48 23.15 -14.79
C THR A 348 5.12 21.91 -15.40
N GLN A 349 4.41 21.23 -16.30
CA GLN A 349 4.96 20.09 -17.03
C GLN A 349 6.13 20.55 -17.91
N LEU A 350 7.27 19.84 -17.84
CA LEU A 350 8.50 20.24 -18.53
C LEU A 350 8.28 20.33 -20.06
N THR A 351 7.43 19.46 -20.59
CA THR A 351 7.10 19.38 -22.02
C THR A 351 5.93 20.28 -22.43
N ALA A 352 5.37 21.09 -21.52
CA ALA A 352 4.36 22.06 -21.89
C ALA A 352 4.94 23.17 -22.79
N ASN A 353 4.19 23.57 -23.82
CA ASN A 353 4.59 24.71 -24.65
C ASN A 353 4.73 25.97 -23.79
N GLY A 354 5.86 26.66 -23.87
CA GLY A 354 6.11 27.84 -23.07
C GLY A 354 6.74 27.57 -21.69
N ALA A 355 6.95 26.31 -21.29
CA ALA A 355 7.41 25.98 -19.94
C ALA A 355 8.77 26.60 -19.58
N LEU A 356 9.70 26.67 -20.54
CA LEU A 356 11.03 27.26 -20.37
C LEU A 356 11.26 28.52 -21.21
N ALA A 357 10.64 28.62 -22.38
CA ALA A 357 10.71 29.79 -23.26
C ALA A 357 9.41 29.94 -24.05
N PRO A 358 8.93 31.18 -24.31
CA PRO A 358 7.68 31.40 -25.04
C PRO A 358 7.64 30.70 -26.40
N GLY A 359 6.60 29.91 -26.65
CA GLY A 359 6.40 29.17 -27.92
C GLY A 359 7.28 27.94 -28.12
N VAL A 360 8.20 27.66 -27.19
CA VAL A 360 9.15 26.54 -27.27
C VAL A 360 8.65 25.36 -26.43
N THR A 361 8.80 24.15 -26.97
CA THR A 361 8.45 22.87 -26.33
C THR A 361 9.70 22.02 -26.19
N VAL A 362 9.99 21.56 -24.96
CA VAL A 362 11.01 20.53 -24.69
C VAL A 362 10.43 19.16 -25.07
N SER A 363 11.24 18.33 -25.74
CA SER A 363 10.80 17.03 -26.25
C SER A 363 11.76 15.88 -25.94
N ALA A 364 13.03 16.16 -25.61
CA ALA A 364 13.98 15.14 -25.14
C ALA A 364 14.88 15.68 -24.02
N TYR A 365 15.31 14.81 -23.11
CA TYR A 365 16.17 15.13 -21.97
C TYR A 365 16.64 13.88 -21.23
N LYS A 366 17.60 14.03 -20.33
CA LYS A 366 18.11 12.94 -19.47
C LYS A 366 17.82 13.24 -18.01
N ILE A 367 17.24 12.28 -17.29
CA ILE A 367 17.06 12.36 -15.84
C ILE A 367 18.14 11.55 -15.15
N TYR A 368 18.82 12.19 -14.19
CA TYR A 368 19.55 11.53 -13.12
C TYR A 368 18.85 11.81 -11.80
N LEU A 369 18.40 10.79 -11.10
CA LEU A 369 17.87 10.89 -9.74
C LEU A 369 18.82 10.17 -8.80
N TYR A 370 19.20 10.82 -7.71
CA TYR A 370 19.88 10.19 -6.59
C TYR A 370 19.11 10.49 -5.29
N SER A 371 18.92 9.47 -4.46
CA SER A 371 18.33 9.65 -3.13
C SER A 371 19.14 8.96 -2.05
N VAL A 372 19.10 9.52 -0.84
CA VAL A 372 19.68 8.93 0.37
C VAL A 372 18.60 8.88 1.43
N ASP A 373 18.36 7.70 2.00
CA ASP A 373 17.30 7.43 2.97
C ASP A 373 17.86 6.98 4.31
N PHE A 374 17.28 7.49 5.40
CA PHE A 374 17.57 7.07 6.76
C PHE A 374 16.28 6.78 7.52
N ALA A 375 16.28 5.70 8.28
CA ALA A 375 15.17 5.31 9.14
C ALA A 375 15.66 4.77 10.48
N ALA A 376 14.91 5.03 11.56
CA ALA A 376 15.24 4.53 12.90
C ALA A 376 13.99 4.19 13.69
N LYS A 377 14.10 3.20 14.60
CA LYS A 377 13.06 2.80 15.54
C LYS A 377 13.65 2.52 16.92
N TYR A 378 12.88 2.87 17.95
CA TYR A 378 13.22 2.57 19.33
C TYR A 378 12.02 2.74 20.27
N ARG A 379 11.63 1.69 20.99
CA ARG A 379 10.61 1.73 22.06
C ARG A 379 9.32 2.47 21.67
N GLY A 380 8.78 2.14 20.50
CA GLY A 380 7.57 2.72 19.94
C GLY A 380 7.79 4.03 19.19
N TRP A 381 8.99 4.64 19.26
CA TRP A 381 9.38 5.77 18.40
C TRP A 381 9.83 5.27 17.04
N SER A 382 9.53 6.05 16.01
CA SER A 382 10.03 5.79 14.67
C SER A 382 10.27 7.09 13.91
N PHE A 383 11.27 7.08 13.04
CA PHE A 383 11.74 8.22 12.27
C PHE A 383 12.12 7.77 10.85
N ASN A 384 11.78 8.56 9.84
CA ASN A 384 12.10 8.31 8.44
C ASN A 384 12.42 9.63 7.73
N SER A 385 13.44 9.62 6.90
CA SER A 385 13.79 10.76 6.05
C SER A 385 14.39 10.28 4.75
N GLU A 386 14.18 11.03 3.68
CA GLU A 386 14.83 10.82 2.40
C GLU A 386 15.14 12.17 1.76
N VAL A 387 16.35 12.31 1.23
CA VAL A 387 16.80 13.47 0.44
C VAL A 387 16.84 13.07 -1.03
N TYR A 388 16.38 13.96 -1.90
CA TYR A 388 16.31 13.78 -3.35
C TYR A 388 17.16 14.82 -4.06
N LEU A 389 17.95 14.37 -5.04
CA LEU A 389 18.74 15.19 -5.94
C LEU A 389 18.41 14.76 -7.37
N ARG A 390 17.80 15.65 -8.16
CA ARG A 390 17.41 15.37 -9.55
C ARG A 390 18.09 16.36 -10.50
N TRP A 391 18.86 15.82 -11.44
CA TRP A 391 19.41 16.55 -12.57
C TRP A 391 18.62 16.19 -13.83
N ILE A 392 18.14 17.21 -14.53
CA ILE A 392 17.54 17.07 -15.86
C ILE A 392 18.49 17.76 -16.82
N GLU A 393 19.16 16.98 -17.64
CA GLU A 393 20.27 17.43 -18.47
C GLU A 393 19.98 17.26 -19.96
N GLN A 394 20.74 17.99 -20.77
CA GLN A 394 20.70 17.87 -22.24
C GLN A 394 19.28 18.05 -22.78
N LEU A 395 18.60 19.11 -22.32
CA LEU A 395 17.27 19.48 -22.83
C LEU A 395 17.34 19.78 -24.33
N GLU A 396 16.53 19.09 -25.12
CA GLU A 396 16.33 19.36 -26.54
C GLU A 396 14.91 19.85 -26.78
N ALA A 397 14.77 20.80 -27.70
CA ALA A 397 13.52 21.51 -27.95
C ALA A 397 13.45 22.03 -29.38
N ASN A 398 12.26 22.42 -29.81
CA ASN A 398 11.99 23.03 -31.13
C ASN A 398 12.45 24.50 -31.25
N GLY A 399 13.20 25.02 -30.28
CA GLY A 399 13.66 26.40 -30.24
C GLY A 399 14.73 26.64 -29.19
N ALA A 400 15.22 27.89 -29.12
CA ALA A 400 16.26 28.25 -28.16
C ALA A 400 15.73 28.22 -26.71
N LEU A 401 16.50 27.63 -25.81
CA LEU A 401 16.20 27.54 -24.39
C LEU A 401 17.11 28.48 -23.57
N PRO A 402 16.61 29.08 -22.47
CA PRO A 402 17.44 29.86 -21.56
C PRO A 402 18.36 29.00 -20.70
N THR A 403 18.12 27.70 -20.65
CA THR A 403 18.93 26.71 -19.93
C THR A 403 18.75 25.34 -20.57
N TYR A 404 19.83 24.56 -20.57
CA TYR A 404 19.85 23.19 -21.10
C TYR A 404 19.95 22.14 -20.00
N ASN A 405 20.11 22.59 -18.76
CA ASN A 405 20.17 21.74 -17.57
C ASN A 405 19.34 22.36 -16.45
N LEU A 406 18.69 21.52 -15.66
CA LEU A 406 17.94 21.88 -14.47
C LEU A 406 18.38 21.02 -13.30
N TYR A 407 18.45 21.64 -12.13
CA TYR A 407 18.69 20.94 -10.89
C TYR A 407 17.51 21.20 -9.94
N GLN A 408 16.98 20.13 -9.38
CA GLN A 408 15.87 20.14 -8.43
C GLN A 408 16.25 19.25 -7.25
N HIS A 409 15.97 19.68 -6.05
CA HIS A 409 16.26 18.90 -4.85
C HIS A 409 15.16 19.07 -3.82
N GLY A 410 15.10 18.16 -2.87
CA GLY A 410 14.12 18.24 -1.80
C GLY A 410 14.31 17.13 -0.81
N TYR A 411 13.49 17.12 0.21
CA TYR A 411 13.55 16.12 1.26
C TYR A 411 12.22 16.03 1.97
N PHE A 412 12.06 14.95 2.71
CA PHE A 412 11.06 14.88 3.76
C PHE A 412 11.68 14.36 5.05
N VAL A 413 11.03 14.70 6.15
CA VAL A 413 11.27 14.12 7.46
C VAL A 413 9.91 13.78 8.05
N GLU A 414 9.74 12.55 8.50
CA GLU A 414 8.54 12.12 9.20
C GLU A 414 8.91 11.29 10.43
N GLY A 415 8.10 11.39 11.47
CA GLY A 415 8.31 10.66 12.70
C GLY A 415 7.05 10.57 13.52
N GLY A 416 7.06 9.64 14.46
CA GLY A 416 5.89 9.39 15.29
C GLY A 416 6.18 8.43 16.42
N HIS A 417 5.20 8.29 17.31
CA HIS A 417 5.29 7.41 18.46
C HIS A 417 3.96 6.77 18.81
N PHE A 418 4.02 5.51 19.21
CA PHE A 418 2.88 4.79 19.77
C PHE A 418 2.58 5.25 21.20
N VAL A 419 1.69 6.24 21.35
CA VAL A 419 1.18 6.69 22.66
C VAL A 419 0.54 5.53 23.42
N ILE A 420 -0.17 4.66 22.70
CA ILE A 420 -0.68 3.40 23.21
C ILE A 420 -0.09 2.29 22.34
N PRO A 421 0.77 1.41 22.90
CA PRO A 421 1.45 0.37 22.13
C PRO A 421 0.47 -0.44 21.28
N ARG A 422 0.79 -0.58 19.98
CA ARG A 422 0.00 -1.32 18.99
C ARG A 422 -1.45 -0.83 18.81
N THR A 423 -1.81 0.36 19.29
CA THR A 423 -3.20 0.83 19.25
C THR A 423 -3.32 2.25 18.74
N LEU A 424 -2.53 3.19 19.25
CA LEU A 424 -2.64 4.61 18.87
C LEU A 424 -1.26 5.19 18.64
N GLU A 425 -1.02 5.69 17.44
CA GLU A 425 0.21 6.34 17.01
C GLU A 425 -0.09 7.79 16.61
N TRP A 426 0.73 8.72 17.08
CA TRP A 426 0.73 10.08 16.55
C TRP A 426 1.93 10.27 15.63
N ASN A 427 1.75 11.10 14.61
CA ASN A 427 2.69 11.29 13.53
C ASN A 427 2.79 12.76 13.12
N VAL A 428 3.99 13.17 12.70
CA VAL A 428 4.27 14.47 12.10
C VAL A 428 5.16 14.27 10.88
N ARG A 429 4.95 15.10 9.86
CA ARG A 429 5.75 15.14 8.64
C ARG A 429 6.02 16.58 8.22
N TYR A 430 7.22 16.81 7.72
CA TYR A 430 7.60 17.98 6.96
C TYR A 430 8.20 17.54 5.62
N SER A 431 7.80 18.16 4.52
CA SER A 431 8.34 17.89 3.19
C SER A 431 8.60 19.18 2.43
N GLN A 432 9.67 19.22 1.64
CA GLN A 432 10.05 20.37 0.85
C GLN A 432 10.58 19.98 -0.53
N ILE A 433 10.24 20.77 -1.53
CA ILE A 433 10.77 20.72 -2.90
C ILE A 433 11.37 22.09 -3.22
N ASN A 434 12.55 22.10 -3.81
CA ASN A 434 13.32 23.28 -4.14
C ASN A 434 13.91 23.19 -5.54
N GLY A 435 13.96 24.33 -6.23
CA GLY A 435 14.61 24.44 -7.52
C GLY A 435 14.47 25.83 -8.12
N ARG A 436 14.93 25.97 -9.36
CA ARG A 436 14.98 27.26 -10.07
C ARG A 436 13.63 27.99 -10.16
N PHE A 437 12.52 27.26 -10.24
CA PHE A 437 11.20 27.80 -10.54
C PHE A 437 10.30 27.99 -9.32
N GLY A 438 10.87 27.88 -8.12
CA GLY A 438 10.13 28.06 -6.88
C GLY A 438 10.34 26.91 -5.91
N ASN A 439 9.77 27.10 -4.72
CA ASN A 439 9.81 26.15 -3.62
C ASN A 439 8.38 25.79 -3.26
N SER A 440 8.15 24.53 -2.91
CA SER A 440 6.88 24.05 -2.37
C SER A 440 7.13 23.25 -1.11
N GLY A 441 6.13 23.20 -0.23
CA GLY A 441 6.28 22.51 1.06
C GLY A 441 4.97 22.03 1.66
N GLU A 442 5.08 21.04 2.54
CA GLU A 442 3.98 20.55 3.35
C GLU A 442 4.40 20.41 4.82
N VAL A 443 3.44 20.63 5.71
CA VAL A 443 3.51 20.25 7.12
C VAL A 443 2.26 19.43 7.42
N ALA A 444 2.42 18.20 7.88
CA ALA A 444 1.31 17.33 8.22
C ALA A 444 1.40 16.81 9.66
N VAL A 445 0.25 16.69 10.31
CA VAL A 445 0.10 16.01 11.60
C VAL A 445 -1.02 14.99 11.48
N GLY A 446 -0.89 13.84 12.11
CA GLY A 446 -1.93 12.80 12.02
C GLY A 446 -1.89 11.77 13.12
N LEU A 447 -2.97 11.00 13.20
CA LEU A 447 -3.15 9.89 14.12
C LEU A 447 -3.49 8.63 13.35
N ASN A 448 -2.89 7.51 13.74
CA ASN A 448 -3.27 6.17 13.30
C ASN A 448 -3.82 5.38 14.48
N TRP A 449 -4.99 4.79 14.28
CA TRP A 449 -5.64 3.91 15.24
C TRP A 449 -5.76 2.49 14.69
N PHE A 450 -5.34 1.51 15.48
CA PHE A 450 -5.32 0.08 15.16
C PHE A 450 -6.29 -0.68 16.07
N PRO A 451 -7.60 -0.74 15.72
CA PRO A 451 -8.64 -1.29 16.60
C PRO A 451 -8.39 -2.74 17.00
N ARG A 452 -7.79 -3.54 16.13
CA ARG A 452 -7.52 -4.98 16.35
C ARG A 452 -6.14 -5.28 16.94
N LYS A 453 -5.34 -4.26 17.26
CA LYS A 453 -3.91 -4.43 17.61
C LYS A 453 -3.13 -5.25 16.57
N SER A 454 -3.54 -5.10 15.32
CA SER A 454 -2.93 -5.65 14.11
C SER A 454 -2.85 -4.54 13.06
N THR A 455 -1.98 -4.70 12.07
CA THR A 455 -1.84 -3.75 10.95
C THR A 455 -2.84 -4.01 9.82
N ASP A 456 -3.63 -5.08 9.94
CA ASP A 456 -4.66 -5.48 8.98
C ASP A 456 -5.81 -4.47 8.86
N MET A 457 -6.07 -3.74 9.94
CA MET A 457 -7.10 -2.72 10.03
C MET A 457 -6.52 -1.46 10.67
N LYS A 458 -6.53 -0.36 9.92
CA LYS A 458 -5.99 0.94 10.32
C LYS A 458 -6.98 2.04 9.99
N LEU A 459 -7.27 2.90 10.96
CA LEU A 459 -7.97 4.17 10.74
C LEU A 459 -6.95 5.29 10.88
N SER A 460 -6.88 6.16 9.88
CA SER A 460 -5.92 7.26 9.82
C SER A 460 -6.67 8.58 9.67
N ILE A 461 -6.26 9.60 10.41
CA ILE A 461 -6.67 10.99 10.18
C ILE A 461 -5.44 11.86 10.12
N ASP A 462 -5.36 12.74 9.12
CA ASP A 462 -4.30 13.74 9.04
C ASP A 462 -4.81 15.11 8.60
N PHE A 463 -4.08 16.12 9.05
CA PHE A 463 -4.23 17.51 8.69
C PHE A 463 -2.92 17.97 8.07
N THR A 464 -2.97 18.44 6.83
CA THR A 464 -1.82 18.83 6.04
C THR A 464 -1.97 20.27 5.57
N ASN A 465 -1.00 21.12 5.87
CA ASN A 465 -0.89 22.45 5.30
C ASN A 465 0.05 22.40 4.09
N VAL A 466 -0.46 22.71 2.90
CA VAL A 466 0.25 22.67 1.63
C VAL A 466 0.54 24.10 1.17
N VAL A 467 1.76 24.35 0.71
CA VAL A 467 2.18 25.67 0.22
C VAL A 467 2.73 25.53 -1.20
N SER A 468 2.10 26.24 -2.14
CA SER A 468 2.52 26.35 -3.54
C SER A 468 2.85 25.00 -4.19
N SER A 469 1.94 24.02 -4.10
CA SER A 469 2.18 22.64 -4.55
C SER A 469 2.74 22.54 -5.97
N ALA A 470 3.88 21.86 -6.12
CA ALA A 470 4.43 21.47 -7.42
C ALA A 470 3.92 20.10 -7.90
N LEU A 471 3.10 19.43 -7.08
CA LEU A 471 2.64 18.07 -7.29
C LEU A 471 1.30 18.07 -8.03
N GLN A 472 1.12 17.14 -8.97
CA GLN A 472 -0.17 16.83 -9.57
C GLN A 472 -0.44 15.34 -9.35
N ASN A 473 -1.12 15.00 -8.26
CA ASN A 473 -1.37 13.60 -7.89
C ASN A 473 -2.71 13.44 -7.17
N THR A 474 -3.70 12.85 -7.87
CA THR A 474 -5.04 12.59 -7.33
C THR A 474 -4.99 11.68 -6.11
N SER A 475 -4.13 10.66 -6.12
CA SER A 475 -3.95 9.73 -5.01
C SER A 475 -3.54 10.42 -3.71
N SER A 476 -2.85 11.55 -3.81
CA SER A 476 -2.42 12.34 -2.65
C SER A 476 -3.45 13.39 -2.20
N ASP A 477 -4.50 13.61 -2.98
CA ASP A 477 -5.43 14.75 -2.89
C ASP A 477 -4.76 16.12 -3.03
N ILE A 478 -3.53 16.16 -3.55
CA ILE A 478 -2.71 17.36 -3.75
C ILE A 478 -2.52 17.57 -5.26
N LEU A 479 -3.05 18.69 -5.75
CA LEU A 479 -3.00 19.11 -7.14
C LEU A 479 -2.05 20.28 -7.33
N VAL A 480 -1.71 20.55 -8.59
CA VAL A 480 -0.74 21.59 -8.92
C VAL A 480 -1.27 22.97 -8.55
N GLY A 481 -0.42 23.77 -7.92
CA GLY A 481 -0.74 25.11 -7.43
C GLY A 481 -1.52 25.15 -6.11
N ASP A 482 -1.94 24.01 -5.56
CA ASP A 482 -2.65 24.00 -4.28
C ASP A 482 -1.85 24.72 -3.19
N ASP A 483 -2.53 25.65 -2.52
CA ASP A 483 -2.05 26.38 -1.35
C ASP A 483 -3.22 26.46 -0.36
N GLY A 484 -3.05 25.90 0.83
CA GLY A 484 -4.11 25.83 1.83
C GLY A 484 -4.06 24.58 2.71
N ARG A 485 -5.22 24.16 3.21
CA ARG A 485 -5.36 23.14 4.26
C ARG A 485 -6.14 21.93 3.74
N LEU A 486 -5.55 20.76 3.89
CA LEU A 486 -6.10 19.45 3.55
C LEU A 486 -6.39 18.66 4.83
N ILE A 487 -7.58 18.09 4.96
CA ILE A 487 -7.92 17.08 5.96
C ILE A 487 -8.23 15.78 5.23
N ARG A 488 -7.73 14.66 5.74
CA ARG A 488 -8.05 13.32 5.25
C ARG A 488 -8.40 12.40 6.40
N ALA A 489 -9.43 11.59 6.20
CA ALA A 489 -9.80 10.50 7.08
C ALA A 489 -9.94 9.22 6.25
N GLN A 490 -9.23 8.17 6.62
CA GLN A 490 -9.15 6.94 5.84
C GLN A 490 -9.33 5.71 6.73
N ILE A 491 -10.11 4.75 6.25
CA ILE A 491 -10.11 3.39 6.76
C ILE A 491 -9.40 2.49 5.77
N GLN A 492 -8.47 1.70 6.27
CA GLN A 492 -7.76 0.66 5.54
C GLN A 492 -8.08 -0.69 6.18
N THR A 493 -8.48 -1.66 5.36
CA THR A 493 -8.66 -3.05 5.80
C THR A 493 -8.10 -4.01 4.76
N GLU A 494 -7.49 -5.10 5.21
CA GLU A 494 -6.97 -6.18 4.37
C GLU A 494 -7.49 -7.55 4.81
N PHE A 495 -7.35 -8.54 3.92
CA PHE A 495 -7.74 -9.93 4.17
C PHE A 495 -6.87 -10.95 3.46
#